data_AF-A0A8B7PT43-F1
#
_entry.id   AF-A0A8B7PT43-F1
#
_cell.length_a   1.000
_cell.length_b   1.000
_cell.length_c   1.000
_cell.angle_alpha   90.00
_cell.angle_beta   90.00
_cell.angle_gamma   90.00
#
_symmetry.space_group_name_H-M   'P 1'
#
loop_
_entity.id
_entity.type
_entity.pdbx_description
1 polymer ?
#
loop_
_entity_poly.entity_id
_entity_poly.type
_entity_poly.pdbx_seq_one_letter_code
_entity_poly.pdbx_strand_id
1 'polypeptide(L)'
;MASPFLSAGATTGDSSGEMSSGDDSGDVDSLQSPETEASRRLAEQFEKAAAHLQGLIHVASREQLLYLYARYKQVKVGNCNTAKPSFFDFEGKQKW
;
A
#
# COMPACT_ATOMS: atom_id res chain seq x y z
N MET A 1 9.01 -38.16 -36.78
CA MET A 1 10.18 -38.86 -36.22
C MET A 1 10.07 -38.81 -34.71
N ALA A 2 9.92 -39.96 -34.07
CA ALA A 2 9.91 -40.09 -32.61
C ALA A 2 11.29 -40.60 -32.18
N SER A 3 11.89 -39.94 -31.19
CA SER A 3 13.07 -40.43 -30.49
C SER A 3 12.77 -40.49 -28.98
N PRO A 4 13.32 -41.48 -28.25
CA PRO A 4 12.85 -41.85 -26.92
C PRO A 4 13.77 -41.39 -25.76
N PHE A 5 13.28 -41.70 -24.56
CA PHE A 5 13.71 -41.44 -23.18
C PHE A 5 15.15 -41.82 -22.77
N LEU A 6 15.51 -41.34 -21.55
CA LEU A 6 16.32 -41.92 -20.43
C LEU A 6 17.25 -40.82 -19.86
N SER A 7 17.63 -40.69 -18.58
CA SER A 7 17.26 -41.17 -17.24
C SER A 7 18.25 -40.52 -16.24
N ALA A 8 17.88 -40.39 -14.96
CA ALA A 8 18.72 -40.15 -13.76
C ALA A 8 19.45 -38.77 -13.65
N GLY A 9 19.67 -38.14 -12.50
CA GLY A 9 19.58 -38.50 -11.08
C GLY A 9 20.70 -37.76 -10.32
N ALA A 10 20.50 -37.45 -9.03
CA ALA A 10 21.45 -36.84 -8.08
C ALA A 10 21.73 -35.32 -8.30
N THR A 11 22.08 -34.47 -7.33
CA THR A 11 22.55 -34.61 -5.95
C THR A 11 22.43 -33.24 -5.25
N THR A 12 22.16 -33.26 -3.94
CA THR A 12 22.61 -32.33 -2.87
C THR A 12 23.17 -30.93 -3.23
N GLY A 13 22.63 -29.88 -2.59
CA GLY A 13 23.32 -28.60 -2.32
C GLY A 13 22.48 -27.78 -1.33
N ASP A 14 22.81 -27.85 -0.04
CA ASP A 14 23.50 -26.79 0.73
C ASP A 14 22.59 -25.56 0.92
N SER A 15 21.84 -25.42 2.03
CA SER A 15 22.30 -25.09 3.39
C SER A 15 23.34 -23.98 3.46
N SER A 16 22.96 -22.79 3.06
CA SER A 16 23.63 -21.55 3.50
C SER A 16 22.63 -20.70 4.28
N GLY A 17 22.70 -20.85 5.60
CA GLY A 17 22.16 -19.87 6.52
C GLY A 17 22.99 -18.58 6.51
N GLU A 18 22.41 -17.59 7.17
CA GLU A 18 23.02 -16.36 7.70
C GLU A 18 24.05 -15.59 6.86
N MET A 19 23.57 -14.55 6.18
CA MET A 19 24.24 -13.25 6.15
C MET A 19 23.57 -12.38 7.24
N SER A 20 24.10 -12.35 8.46
CA SER A 20 25.32 -11.66 8.89
C SER A 20 25.31 -10.15 8.60
N SER A 21 25.31 -9.43 9.72
CA SER A 21 25.99 -8.15 9.99
C SER A 21 25.55 -6.91 9.22
N GLY A 22 25.09 -5.92 9.98
CA GLY A 22 25.01 -4.55 9.50
C GLY A 22 24.08 -3.65 10.31
N ASP A 23 24.23 -3.61 11.63
CA ASP A 23 23.94 -2.40 12.40
C ASP A 23 24.89 -1.28 11.95
N ASP A 24 24.62 -0.71 10.78
CA ASP A 24 25.20 0.58 10.38
C ASP A 24 24.39 1.66 11.09
N SER A 25 24.88 2.05 12.26
CA SER A 25 24.60 3.36 12.83
C SER A 25 25.22 4.42 11.93
N GLY A 26 24.58 4.63 10.78
CA GLY A 26 24.68 5.86 10.02
C GLY A 26 23.99 6.95 10.81
N ASP A 27 24.79 7.65 11.61
CA ASP A 27 24.58 9.06 11.93
C ASP A 27 24.23 9.78 10.62
N VAL A 28 22.93 10.00 10.39
CA VAL A 28 22.42 10.84 9.31
C VAL A 28 21.83 12.09 9.93
N ASP A 29 22.67 12.86 10.63
CA ASP A 29 22.53 14.31 10.66
C ASP A 29 22.84 14.84 9.24
N SER A 30 21.93 14.59 8.30
CA SER A 30 22.10 14.95 6.90
C SER A 30 20.78 15.48 6.38
N LEU A 31 20.52 16.73 6.75
CA LEU A 31 19.49 17.62 6.21
C LEU A 31 18.09 17.00 6.19
N GLN A 32 17.39 17.10 7.32
CA GLN A 32 15.92 17.10 7.29
C GLN A 32 15.47 18.33 6.48
N SER A 33 15.35 18.18 5.16
CA SER A 33 14.68 19.16 4.32
C SER A 33 13.30 19.40 4.94
N PRO A 34 12.88 20.68 5.12
CA PRO A 34 11.60 21.02 5.76
C PRO A 34 10.40 20.30 5.12
N GLU A 35 10.57 19.85 3.87
CA GLU A 35 9.62 19.13 3.04
C GLU A 35 9.31 17.72 3.57
N THR A 36 10.31 17.02 4.12
CA THR A 36 10.16 15.65 4.65
C THR A 36 9.40 15.66 5.98
N GLU A 37 9.69 16.63 6.85
CA GLU A 37 9.02 16.81 8.13
C GLU A 37 7.58 17.33 7.95
N ALA A 38 7.34 18.23 6.99
CA ALA A 38 5.99 18.66 6.63
C ALA A 38 5.13 17.48 6.14
N SER A 39 5.71 16.60 5.32
CA SER A 39 5.03 15.39 4.82
C SER A 39 4.69 14.42 5.96
N ARG A 40 5.60 14.23 6.93
CA ARG A 40 5.35 13.42 8.14
C ARG A 40 4.19 13.97 8.98
N ARG A 41 4.20 15.27 9.26
CA ARG A 41 3.11 15.94 10.01
C ARG A 41 1.77 15.87 9.28
N LEU A 42 1.78 15.94 7.96
CA LEU A 42 0.56 15.79 7.16
C LEU A 42 0.01 14.35 7.25
N ALA A 43 0.89 13.34 7.19
CA ALA A 43 0.50 11.95 7.35
C ALA A 43 -0.10 11.68 8.74
N GLU A 44 0.51 12.20 9.81
CA GLU A 44 -0.02 12.07 11.18
C GLU A 44 -1.40 12.72 11.32
N GLN A 45 -1.58 13.93 10.78
CA GLN A 45 -2.88 14.61 10.78
C GLN A 45 -3.93 13.84 9.98
N PHE A 46 -3.54 13.26 8.85
CA PHE A 46 -4.41 12.45 8.02
C PHE A 46 -4.89 11.20 8.76
N GLU A 47 -4.00 10.44 9.40
CA GLU A 47 -4.37 9.24 10.17
C GLU A 47 -5.26 9.60 11.37
N LYS A 48 -4.95 10.70 12.07
CA LYS A 48 -5.80 11.20 13.16
C LYS A 48 -7.21 11.58 12.67
N ALA A 49 -7.31 12.27 11.54
CA ALA A 49 -8.58 12.62 10.92
C ALA A 49 -9.36 11.38 10.45
N ALA A 50 -8.68 10.38 9.89
CA ALA A 50 -9.27 9.12 9.46
C ALA A 50 -9.85 8.33 10.65
N ALA A 51 -9.16 8.32 11.79
CA ALA A 51 -9.68 7.76 13.02
C ALA A 51 -10.93 8.51 13.53
N HIS A 52 -10.91 9.85 13.47
CA HIS A 52 -12.04 10.68 13.89
C HIS A 52 -13.26 10.51 12.98
N LEU A 53 -13.07 10.21 11.70
CA LEU A 53 -14.15 10.02 10.73
C LEU A 53 -15.13 8.93 11.18
N GLN A 54 -14.66 7.87 11.86
CA GLN A 54 -15.52 6.80 12.37
C GLN A 54 -16.63 7.32 13.30
N GLY A 55 -16.32 8.33 14.11
CA GLY A 55 -17.29 8.99 14.97
C GLY A 55 -18.25 9.92 14.23
N LEU A 56 -17.88 10.41 13.03
CA LEU A 56 -18.66 11.38 12.26
C LEU A 56 -19.54 10.75 11.17
N ILE A 57 -19.46 9.43 10.93
CA ILE A 57 -20.20 8.74 9.86
C ILE A 57 -21.70 9.04 9.92
N HIS A 58 -22.27 9.13 11.12
CA HIS A 58 -23.70 9.36 11.32
C HIS A 58 -24.14 10.81 11.09
N VAL A 59 -23.21 11.77 11.14
CA VAL A 59 -23.48 13.21 10.95
C VAL A 59 -23.13 13.65 9.52
N ALA A 60 -22.15 12.99 8.90
CA ALA A 60 -21.67 13.33 7.57
C ALA A 60 -22.66 12.94 6.48
N SER A 61 -22.78 13.79 5.46
CA SER A 61 -23.57 13.48 4.27
C SER A 61 -22.90 12.39 3.43
N ARG A 62 -23.71 11.71 2.62
CA ARG A 62 -23.22 10.68 1.69
C ARG A 62 -22.16 11.20 0.72
N GLU A 63 -22.31 12.44 0.25
CA GLU A 63 -21.34 13.09 -0.65
C GLU A 63 -20.02 13.37 0.06
N GLN A 64 -20.07 13.81 1.33
CA GLN A 64 -18.87 14.02 2.15
C GLN A 64 -18.12 12.70 2.38
N LEU A 65 -18.84 11.62 2.67
CA LEU A 65 -18.24 10.29 2.84
C LEU A 65 -17.58 9.79 1.55
N LEU A 66 -18.20 10.00 0.39
CA LEU A 66 -17.62 9.67 -0.92
C LEU A 66 -16.36 10.50 -1.22
N TYR A 67 -16.41 11.80 -0.92
CA TYR A 67 -15.28 12.72 -1.09
C TYR A 67 -14.05 12.31 -0.25
N LEU A 68 -14.29 11.87 0.99
CA LEU A 68 -13.26 11.37 1.89
C LEU A 68 -12.74 9.99 1.47
N TYR A 69 -13.64 9.10 1.04
CA TYR A 69 -13.28 7.77 0.55
C TYR A 69 -12.33 7.84 -0.65
N ALA A 70 -12.63 8.67 -1.66
CA ALA A 70 -11.79 8.81 -2.86
C ALA A 70 -10.37 9.24 -2.51
N ARG A 71 -10.22 10.23 -1.62
CA ARG A 71 -8.90 10.70 -1.16
C ARG A 71 -8.17 9.66 -0.32
N TYR A 72 -8.90 8.98 0.56
CA TYR A 72 -8.32 7.91 1.36
C TYR A 72 -7.74 6.80 0.47
N LYS A 73 -8.48 6.38 -0.56
CA LYS A 73 -8.01 5.41 -1.55
C LYS A 73 -6.81 5.93 -2.33
N GLN A 74 -6.81 7.18 -2.77
CA GLN A 74 -5.69 7.78 -3.48
C GLN A 74 -4.40 7.79 -2.64
N VAL A 75 -4.49 8.13 -1.34
CA VAL A 75 -3.32 8.19 -0.45
C VAL A 75 -2.81 6.78 -0.09
N LYS A 76 -3.72 5.82 0.16
CA LYS A 76 -3.35 4.48 0.64
C LYS A 76 -3.00 3.49 -0.47
N VAL A 77 -3.67 3.59 -1.62
CA VAL A 77 -3.54 2.65 -2.74
C VAL A 77 -2.83 3.29 -3.93
N GLY A 78 -2.88 4.61 -4.06
CA GLY A 78 -2.37 5.30 -5.24
C GLY A 78 -3.40 5.28 -6.38
N ASN A 79 -2.91 5.18 -7.62
CA ASN A 79 -3.75 5.19 -8.81
C ASN A 79 -4.79 4.05 -8.79
N CYS A 80 -6.01 4.37 -9.25
CA CYS A 80 -7.08 3.39 -9.37
C CYS A 80 -6.65 2.25 -10.32
N ASN A 81 -6.66 1.03 -9.79
CA ASN A 81 -6.25 -0.19 -10.48
C ASN A 81 -7.40 -1.19 -10.65
N THR A 82 -8.63 -0.78 -10.33
CA THR A 82 -9.83 -1.61 -10.48
C THR A 82 -10.59 -1.25 -11.75
N ALA A 83 -11.19 -2.25 -12.39
CA ALA A 83 -12.01 -2.02 -13.57
C ALA A 83 -13.28 -1.24 -13.21
N LYS A 84 -13.79 -0.46 -14.17
CA LYS A 84 -15.02 0.31 -14.00
C LYS A 84 -16.19 -0.62 -13.64
N PRO A 85 -16.95 -0.33 -12.58
CA PRO A 85 -18.07 -1.15 -12.15
C PRO A 85 -19.22 -1.15 -13.16
N SER A 86 -20.10 -2.14 -13.04
CA SER A 86 -21.28 -2.30 -13.89
C SER A 86 -22.17 -1.05 -13.83
N PHE A 87 -22.87 -0.76 -14.93
CA PHE A 87 -23.78 0.39 -15.00
C PHE A 87 -24.86 0.36 -13.91
N PHE A 88 -25.32 -0.84 -13.53
CA PHE A 88 -26.38 -1.05 -12.54
C PHE A 88 -25.87 -1.03 -11.09
N ASP A 89 -24.56 -1.02 -10.88
CA ASP A 89 -23.97 -0.93 -9.54
C ASP A 89 -23.77 0.55 -9.15
N PHE A 90 -24.85 1.18 -8.67
CA PHE A 90 -24.86 2.59 -8.31
C PHE A 90 -23.91 2.93 -7.15
N GLU A 91 -23.73 2.00 -6.19
CA GLU A 91 -22.85 2.22 -5.05
C GLU A 91 -21.38 2.05 -5.42
N GLY A 92 -21.05 0.97 -6.13
CA GLY A 92 -19.70 0.74 -6.64
C GLY A 92 -19.26 1.87 -7.56
N LYS A 93 -20.16 2.33 -8.44
CA LYS A 93 -19.89 3.43 -9.39
C LYS A 93 -19.57 4.77 -8.74
N GLN A 94 -20.07 5.02 -7.53
CA GLN A 94 -19.77 6.27 -6.83
C GLN A 94 -18.48 6.20 -6.03
N LYS A 95 -18.07 5.00 -5.63
CA LYS A 95 -16.81 4.76 -4.92
C LYS A 95 -15.62 4.64 -5.87
N TRP A 96 -15.85 4.13 -7.08
CA TRP A 96 -14.83 3.95 -8.12
C TRP A 96 -14.36 5.28 -8.70
#